data_AF-A0A842LP58-F1
#
_entry.id   AF-A0A842LP58-F1
#
_cell.length_a   1.000
_cell.length_b   1.000
_cell.length_c   1.000
_cell.angle_alpha   90.00
_cell.angle_beta   90.00
_cell.angle_gamma   90.00
#
_symmetry.space_group_name_H-M   'P 1'
#
loop_
_entity.id
_entity.type
_entity.pdbx_description
1 polymer ?
#
loop_
_entity_poly.entity_id
_entity_poly.type
_entity_poly.pdbx_seq_one_letter_code
_entity_poly.pdbx_strand_id
1 'polypeptide(L)'
;MTTISEAITTIKKAENDADRLIQEAREKSSQLLDEARNRSAELLEKAERDASEKGDEIIAEAEERARKEAIEISGKAKREVETMKSAAMGKVPEAASLIVKSIL
;
A
#
# COMPACT_ATOMS: atom_id res chain seq x y z
N MET A 1 -47.17 -37.41 51.23
CA MET A 1 -45.91 -38.02 50.73
C MET A 1 -45.56 -37.61 49.29
N THR A 2 -46.37 -36.80 48.61
CA THR A 2 -46.21 -36.42 47.19
C THR A 2 -45.18 -35.31 46.91
N THR A 3 -44.79 -34.52 47.91
CA THR A 3 -43.97 -33.31 47.72
C THR A 3 -42.49 -33.56 47.40
N ILE A 4 -41.92 -34.67 47.88
CA ILE A 4 -40.50 -35.00 47.65
C ILE A 4 -40.28 -35.49 46.20
N SER A 5 -41.23 -36.24 45.66
CA SER A 5 -41.15 -36.75 44.28
C SER A 5 -41.25 -35.62 43.24
N GLU A 6 -42.11 -34.62 43.49
CA GLU A 6 -42.22 -33.42 42.65
C GLU A 6 -40.96 -32.56 42.73
N ALA A 7 -40.38 -32.41 43.93
CA ALA A 7 -39.11 -31.70 44.12
C ALA A 7 -37.96 -32.36 43.34
N ILE A 8 -37.81 -33.69 43.44
CA ILE A 8 -36.78 -34.44 42.68
C ILE A 8 -36.98 -34.28 41.17
N THR A 9 -38.23 -34.33 40.68
CA THR A 9 -38.53 -34.16 39.26
C THR A 9 -38.19 -32.75 38.77
N THR A 10 -38.47 -31.75 39.60
CA THR A 10 -38.14 -30.35 39.29
C THR A 10 -36.63 -30.12 39.26
N ILE A 11 -35.89 -30.70 40.21
CA ILE A 11 -34.41 -30.64 40.24
C ILE A 11 -33.83 -31.27 38.97
N LYS A 12 -34.26 -32.49 38.62
CA LYS A 12 -33.78 -33.16 37.39
C LYS A 12 -34.07 -32.38 36.12
N LYS A 13 -35.23 -31.71 36.06
CA LYS A 13 -35.57 -30.85 34.93
C LYS A 13 -34.64 -29.64 34.86
N ALA A 14 -34.40 -28.98 36.00
CA ALA A 14 -33.49 -27.85 36.08
C ALA A 14 -32.04 -28.24 35.72
N GLU A 15 -31.57 -29.42 36.14
CA GLU A 15 -30.27 -29.96 35.74
C GLU A 15 -30.16 -30.14 34.22
N ASN A 16 -31.16 -30.80 33.60
CA ASN A 16 -31.17 -30.97 32.14
C ASN A 16 -31.26 -29.65 31.38
N ASP A 17 -32.07 -28.70 31.87
CA ASP A 17 -32.18 -27.37 31.26
C ASP A 17 -30.85 -26.61 31.37
N ALA A 18 -30.14 -26.71 32.50
CA ALA A 18 -28.82 -26.12 32.69
C ALA A 18 -27.76 -26.75 31.77
N ASP A 19 -27.73 -28.07 31.67
CA ASP A 19 -26.80 -28.78 30.77
C ASP A 19 -27.01 -28.38 29.31
N ARG A 20 -28.28 -28.29 28.88
CA ARG A 20 -28.64 -27.83 27.54
C ARG A 20 -28.17 -26.40 27.30
N LEU A 21 -28.38 -25.51 28.27
CA LEU A 21 -27.97 -24.10 28.17
C LEU A 21 -26.45 -23.98 28.07
N ILE A 22 -25.69 -24.80 28.81
CA ILE A 22 -24.23 -24.86 28.71
C ILE A 22 -23.80 -25.34 27.32
N GLN A 23 -24.46 -26.36 26.76
CA GLN A 23 -24.14 -26.86 25.43
C GLN A 23 -24.42 -25.80 24.35
N GLU A 24 -25.61 -25.18 24.38
CA GLU A 24 -25.99 -24.12 23.44
C GLU A 24 -25.01 -22.92 23.53
N ALA A 25 -24.60 -22.55 24.74
CA ALA A 25 -23.61 -21.48 24.95
C ALA A 25 -22.25 -21.83 24.36
N ARG A 26 -21.79 -23.09 24.49
CA ARG A 26 -20.53 -23.55 23.91
C ARG A 26 -20.57 -23.56 22.38
N GLU A 27 -21.64 -24.07 21.79
CA GLU A 27 -21.83 -24.09 20.33
C GLU A 27 -21.84 -22.66 19.77
N LYS A 28 -22.62 -21.76 20.39
CA LYS A 28 -22.67 -20.35 19.98
C LYS A 28 -21.32 -19.66 20.14
N SER A 29 -20.58 -19.94 21.21
CA SER A 29 -19.23 -19.40 21.40
C SER A 29 -18.26 -19.89 20.32
N SER A 30 -18.36 -21.15 19.90
CA SER A 30 -17.53 -21.71 18.82
C SER A 30 -17.86 -21.02 17.49
N GLN A 31 -19.14 -20.88 17.17
CA GLN A 31 -19.58 -20.20 15.95
C GLN A 31 -19.08 -18.75 15.89
N LEU A 32 -19.21 -18.00 16.99
CA LEU A 32 -18.71 -16.63 17.06
C LEU A 32 -17.19 -16.56 16.87
N LEU A 33 -16.44 -17.53 17.40
CA LEU A 33 -14.98 -17.57 17.22
C LEU A 33 -14.59 -17.85 15.77
N ASP A 34 -15.29 -18.77 15.12
CA ASP A 34 -15.02 -19.11 13.72
C ASP A 34 -15.42 -17.98 12.77
N GLU A 35 -16.56 -17.33 13.00
CA GLU A 35 -16.96 -16.11 12.28
C GLU A 35 -15.94 -14.98 12.46
N ALA A 36 -15.47 -14.75 13.69
CA ALA A 36 -14.46 -13.75 13.96
C ALA A 36 -13.14 -14.05 13.23
N ARG A 37 -12.70 -15.31 13.22
CA ARG A 37 -11.49 -15.75 12.50
C ARG A 37 -11.62 -15.54 11.00
N ASN A 38 -12.74 -15.96 10.41
CA ASN A 38 -12.98 -15.80 8.97
C ASN A 38 -12.99 -14.31 8.59
N ARG A 39 -13.71 -13.48 9.34
CA ARG A 39 -13.77 -12.05 9.10
C ARG A 39 -12.40 -11.37 9.25
N SER A 40 -11.61 -11.79 10.23
CA SER A 40 -10.24 -11.29 10.39
C SER A 40 -9.34 -11.69 9.23
N ALA A 41 -9.46 -12.92 8.71
CA ALA A 41 -8.71 -13.37 7.55
C ALA A 41 -9.08 -12.58 6.28
N GLU A 42 -10.38 -12.38 6.03
CA GLU A 42 -10.86 -11.56 4.90
C GLU A 42 -10.36 -10.11 4.98
N LEU A 43 -10.37 -9.52 6.19
CA LEU A 43 -9.87 -8.17 6.40
C LEU A 43 -8.36 -8.07 6.14
N LEU A 44 -7.59 -9.07 6.57
CA LEU A 44 -6.15 -9.11 6.33
C LEU A 44 -5.85 -9.25 4.84
N GLU A 45 -6.50 -10.20 4.16
CA GLU A 45 -6.30 -10.41 2.72
C GLU A 45 -6.69 -9.17 1.90
N LYS A 46 -7.77 -8.48 2.29
CA LYS A 46 -8.15 -7.21 1.67
C LYS A 46 -7.08 -6.13 1.93
N ALA A 47 -6.60 -6.00 3.16
CA ALA A 47 -5.57 -5.02 3.48
C ALA A 47 -4.26 -5.27 2.72
N GLU A 48 -3.87 -6.54 2.54
CA GLU A 48 -2.70 -6.92 1.74
C GLU A 48 -2.86 -6.56 0.26
N ARG A 49 -4.02 -6.85 -0.34
CA ARG A 49 -4.33 -6.44 -1.71
C ARG A 49 -4.31 -4.93 -1.88
N ASP A 50 -5.03 -4.21 -1.02
CA ASP A 50 -5.11 -2.74 -1.07
C ASP A 50 -3.72 -2.11 -0.89
N ALA A 51 -2.86 -2.69 -0.05
CA ALA A 51 -1.49 -2.24 0.14
C ALA A 51 -0.60 -2.50 -1.09
N SER A 52 -0.74 -3.67 -1.73
CA SER A 52 -0.01 -4.00 -2.95
C SER A 52 -0.40 -3.06 -4.11
N GLU A 53 -1.70 -2.86 -4.34
CA GLU A 53 -2.20 -1.99 -5.40
C GLU A 53 -1.72 -0.55 -5.21
N LYS A 54 -1.79 -0.02 -3.98
CA LYS A 54 -1.24 1.31 -3.68
C LYS A 54 0.27 1.37 -3.84
N GLY A 55 0.99 0.30 -3.49
CA GLY A 55 2.42 0.21 -3.70
C GLY A 55 2.78 0.34 -5.18
N ASP A 56 2.08 -0.41 -6.02
CA ASP A 56 2.27 -0.38 -7.48
C ASP A 56 1.92 0.99 -8.08
N GLU A 57 0.84 1.62 -7.61
CA GLU A 57 0.45 2.97 -8.03
C GLU A 57 1.53 4.01 -7.68
N ILE A 58 2.07 3.97 -6.45
CA ILE A 58 3.14 4.88 -6.01
C ILE A 58 4.40 4.69 -6.87
N ILE A 59 4.76 3.44 -7.18
CA ILE A 59 5.92 3.14 -8.04
C ILE A 59 5.69 3.68 -9.44
N ALA A 60 4.52 3.42 -10.05
CA ALA A 60 4.19 3.89 -11.38
C ALA A 60 4.22 5.42 -11.49
N GLU A 61 3.64 6.12 -10.51
CA GLU A 61 3.71 7.59 -10.45
C GLU A 61 5.14 8.11 -10.30
N ALA A 62 5.95 7.46 -9.45
CA ALA A 62 7.34 7.84 -9.25
C ALA A 62 8.16 7.65 -10.52
N GLU A 63 7.96 6.55 -11.25
CA GLU A 63 8.59 6.32 -12.55
C GLU A 63 8.16 7.37 -13.59
N GLU A 64 6.88 7.71 -13.65
CA GLU A 64 6.38 8.73 -14.58
C GLU A 64 6.99 10.11 -14.28
N ARG A 65 7.04 10.50 -12.99
CA ARG A 65 7.68 11.75 -12.56
C ARG A 65 9.16 11.76 -12.93
N ALA A 66 9.89 10.69 -12.62
CA ALA A 66 11.30 10.57 -12.95
C ALA A 66 11.56 10.67 -14.47
N ARG A 67 10.72 10.04 -15.30
CA ARG A 67 10.82 10.15 -16.77
C ARG A 67 10.58 11.58 -17.25
N LYS A 68 9.57 12.27 -16.73
CA LYS A 68 9.28 13.68 -17.08
C LYS A 68 10.45 14.59 -16.70
N GLU A 69 11.00 14.44 -15.50
CA GLU A 69 12.16 15.20 -15.05
C GLU A 69 13.39 14.93 -15.91
N ALA A 70 13.66 13.66 -16.26
CA ALA A 70 14.78 13.31 -17.13
C ALA A 70 14.67 13.96 -18.52
N ILE A 71 13.46 13.96 -19.11
CA ILE A 71 13.19 14.63 -20.39
C ILE A 71 13.42 16.14 -20.26
N GLU A 72 12.94 16.77 -19.18
CA GLU A 72 13.11 18.19 -18.96
C GLU A 72 14.58 18.58 -18.81
N ILE A 73 15.34 17.84 -17.99
CA ILE A 73 16.77 18.05 -17.77
C ILE A 73 17.54 17.88 -19.08
N SER A 74 17.29 16.80 -19.81
CA SER A 74 17.94 16.56 -21.11
C SER A 74 17.63 17.68 -22.11
N GLY A 75 16.38 18.13 -22.15
CA GLY A 75 15.94 19.23 -23.00
C GLY A 75 16.57 20.58 -22.62
N LYS A 76 16.79 20.85 -21.32
CA LYS A 76 17.52 22.04 -20.85
C LYS A 76 19.00 21.95 -21.22
N ALA A 77 19.64 20.82 -20.91
CA ALA A 77 21.06 20.59 -21.23
C ALA A 77 21.34 20.76 -22.73
N LYS A 78 20.48 20.22 -23.60
CA LYS A 78 20.62 20.37 -25.06
C LYS A 78 20.55 21.85 -25.48
N ARG A 79 19.62 22.63 -24.91
CA ARG A 79 19.50 24.07 -25.20
C ARG A 79 20.72 24.86 -24.72
N GLU A 80 21.22 24.55 -23.54
CA GLU A 80 22.43 25.18 -22.99
C GLU A 80 23.66 24.89 -23.86
N VAL A 81 23.85 23.64 -24.28
CA VAL A 81 24.94 23.24 -25.19
C VAL A 81 24.86 23.99 -26.52
N GLU A 82 23.69 24.08 -27.14
CA GLU A 82 23.53 24.82 -28.41
C GLU A 82 23.76 26.33 -28.25
N THR A 83 23.34 26.90 -27.12
CA THR A 83 23.58 28.31 -26.79
C THR A 83 25.08 28.57 -26.62
N MET A 84 25.77 27.72 -25.85
CA MET A 84 27.21 27.80 -25.62
C MET A 84 27.99 27.62 -26.93
N LYS A 85 27.61 26.65 -27.76
CA LYS A 85 28.21 26.42 -29.07
C LYS A 85 28.08 27.64 -29.97
N SER A 86 26.89 28.23 -30.05
CA SER A 86 26.62 29.42 -30.85
C SER A 86 27.46 30.62 -30.37
N ALA A 87 27.54 30.84 -29.06
CA ALA A 87 28.37 31.88 -28.46
C ALA A 87 29.86 31.68 -28.75
N ALA A 88 30.37 30.45 -28.61
CA ALA A 88 31.75 30.13 -28.91
C ALA A 88 32.09 30.32 -30.41
N MET A 89 31.22 29.84 -31.30
CA MET A 89 31.38 30.01 -32.75
C MET A 89 31.41 31.49 -33.16
N GLY A 90 30.60 32.34 -32.51
CA GLY A 90 30.60 33.78 -32.75
C GLY A 90 31.94 34.47 -32.40
N LYS A 91 32.76 33.87 -31.52
CA LYS A 91 34.07 34.40 -31.11
C LYS A 91 35.26 33.88 -31.93
N VAL A 92 35.06 32.85 -32.76
CA VAL A 92 36.12 32.28 -33.61
C VAL A 92 36.80 33.31 -34.51
N PRO A 93 36.08 34.23 -35.21
CA PRO A 93 36.73 35.21 -36.09
C PRO A 93 37.62 36.20 -35.34
N GLU A 94 37.18 36.66 -34.17
CA GLU A 94 37.93 37.57 -33.31
C GLU A 94 39.22 36.89 -32.80
N ALA A 95 39.11 35.65 -32.31
CA ALA A 95 40.24 34.85 -31.88
C ALA A 95 41.25 34.60 -33.02
N ALA A 96 40.77 34.25 -34.22
CA ALA A 96 41.64 34.05 -35.39
C ALA A 96 42.39 35.34 -35.77
N SER A 97 41.73 36.49 -35.73
CA SER A 97 42.35 37.79 -35.99
C SER A 97 43.45 38.14 -34.99
N LEU A 98 43.23 37.85 -33.70
CA LEU A 98 44.24 38.06 -32.66
C LEU A 98 45.48 37.18 -32.87
N ILE A 99 45.29 35.91 -33.26
CA ILE A 99 46.42 35.01 -33.56
C ILE A 99 47.24 35.55 -34.73
N VAL A 100 46.60 35.95 -35.84
CA VAL A 100 47.32 36.50 -37.00
C VAL A 100 48.12 37.76 -36.64
N LYS A 101 47.54 38.66 -35.84
CA LYS A 101 48.24 39.86 -35.35
C LYS A 101 49.43 39.56 -34.41
N SER A 102 49.47 38.38 -33.79
CA SER A 102 50.55 38.01 -32.88
C SER A 102 51.75 37.36 -33.58
N ILE A 103 51.59 36.97 -34.86
CA ILE A 103 52.61 36.27 -35.65
C ILE A 103 53.26 37.20 -36.71
N LEU A 104 52.58 38.29 -37.08
CA LEU A 104 53.08 39.35 -37.96
C LEU A 104 53.70 40.50 -37.16
#